data_AF-A0AAV4F1C7-F1
#
_entry.id   AF-A0AAV4F1C7-F1
#
_cell.length_a   1.000
_cell.length_b   1.000
_cell.length_c   1.000
_cell.angle_alpha   90.00
_cell.angle_beta   90.00
_cell.angle_gamma   90.00
#
_symmetry.space_group_name_H-M   'P 1'
#
loop_
_entity.id
_entity.type
_entity.pdbx_description
1 polymer ?
#
loop_
_entity_poly.entity_id
_entity_poly.type
_entity_poly.pdbx_seq_one_letter_code
_entity_poly.pdbx_strand_id
1 'polypeptide(L)'
;MLINQCFPDNLVTACFERKTTEITKVESDPRVNETDNSTYTVMLDKYGLKRDSGTNVLGIVVFSIALGVVLNHLGEEGEPLKKFFKSLNSATMILINVVICSATLPLTMDCLVNKNKVNLNVVRFVAPVGATINMDGTALYEAVACIFIAQINGMNLSVADVIVVSLTATAAAIGAAGVPQAGLVTLVIVLTAVGLPTEDVTFILSIDWFLDRFRTAINVWGDSTDSLEVNIETDDHKSNGDQPPSYNGVANEAFDKTDSDTKL
;
A
#
# COMPACT_ATOMS: atom_id res chain seq x y z
N MET A 1 -23.25 -19.48 -9.11
CA MET A 1 -21.83 -19.06 -9.18
C MET A 1 -21.42 -18.27 -7.94
N LEU A 2 -22.04 -17.13 -7.62
CA LEU A 2 -21.66 -16.27 -6.49
C LEU A 2 -22.07 -16.77 -5.09
N ILE A 3 -23.27 -17.36 -4.95
CA ILE A 3 -23.78 -17.82 -3.63
C ILE A 3 -22.85 -18.87 -2.99
N ASN A 4 -22.28 -19.77 -3.79
CA ASN A 4 -21.33 -20.79 -3.33
C ASN A 4 -19.97 -20.21 -2.91
N GLN A 5 -19.66 -18.96 -3.29
CA GLN A 5 -18.46 -18.26 -2.84
C GLN A 5 -18.71 -17.52 -1.53
N CYS A 6 -19.92 -16.99 -1.32
CA CYS A 6 -20.31 -16.32 -0.08
C CYS A 6 -20.32 -17.26 1.14
N PHE A 7 -20.60 -18.56 0.94
CA PHE A 7 -20.67 -19.55 2.00
C PHE A 7 -19.68 -20.69 1.75
N PRO A 8 -18.41 -20.55 2.20
CA PRO A 8 -17.41 -21.60 2.04
C PRO A 8 -17.70 -22.79 2.96
N ASP A 9 -17.51 -24.02 2.47
CA ASP A 9 -17.67 -25.25 3.27
C ASP A 9 -16.68 -25.31 4.44
N ASN A 10 -15.51 -24.68 4.27
CA ASN A 10 -14.45 -24.60 5.26
C ASN A 10 -13.72 -23.26 5.13
N LEU A 11 -13.63 -22.53 6.24
CA LEU A 11 -13.00 -21.21 6.29
C LEU A 11 -11.47 -21.28 6.11
N VAL A 12 -10.81 -22.32 6.61
CA VAL A 12 -9.36 -22.52 6.46
C VAL A 12 -9.03 -22.76 5.00
N THR A 13 -9.81 -23.59 4.32
CA THR A 13 -9.66 -23.85 2.89
C THR A 13 -9.96 -22.58 2.08
N ALA A 14 -10.92 -21.75 2.50
CA ALA A 14 -11.25 -20.49 1.83
C ALA A 14 -10.08 -19.48 1.81
N CYS A 15 -9.13 -19.58 2.74
CA CYS A 15 -7.93 -18.74 2.73
C CYS A 15 -7.00 -19.03 1.53
N PHE A 16 -7.03 -20.25 0.98
CA PHE A 16 -6.07 -20.70 -0.03
C PHE A 16 -6.73 -21.20 -1.33
N GLU A 17 -8.04 -21.47 -1.31
CA GLU A 17 -8.77 -22.05 -2.44
C GLU A 17 -10.12 -21.36 -2.65
N ARG A 18 -10.52 -21.26 -3.92
CA ARG A 18 -11.83 -20.74 -4.34
C ARG A 18 -12.57 -21.73 -5.23
N LYS A 19 -13.89 -21.72 -5.15
CA LYS A 19 -14.76 -22.54 -6.00
C LYS A 19 -15.14 -21.78 -7.28
N THR A 20 -14.87 -22.40 -8.42
CA THR A 20 -15.25 -21.90 -9.74
C THR A 20 -16.18 -22.91 -10.41
N THR A 21 -17.19 -22.44 -11.14
CA THR A 21 -18.05 -23.33 -11.93
C THR A 21 -17.38 -23.63 -13.26
N GLU A 22 -17.21 -24.90 -13.57
CA GLU A 22 -16.69 -25.36 -14.86
C GLU A 22 -17.81 -26.02 -15.64
N ILE A 23 -17.96 -25.65 -16.91
CA ILE A 23 -18.94 -26.27 -17.81
C ILE A 23 -18.18 -27.31 -18.62
N THR A 24 -18.51 -28.58 -18.37
CA THR A 24 -17.98 -29.71 -19.15
C THR A 24 -19.04 -30.21 -20.09
N LYS A 25 -18.70 -30.36 -21.37
CA LYS A 25 -19.60 -30.94 -22.37
C LYS A 25 -19.50 -32.46 -22.27
N VAL A 26 -20.61 -33.12 -21.96
CA VAL A 26 -20.69 -34.58 -21.83
C VAL A 26 -21.69 -35.11 -22.85
N GLU A 27 -21.32 -36.20 -23.51
CA GLU A 27 -22.20 -36.87 -24.47
C GLU A 27 -23.31 -37.63 -23.73
N SER A 28 -24.57 -37.43 -24.14
CA SER A 28 -25.71 -38.14 -23.56
C SER A 28 -25.67 -39.62 -23.90
N ASP A 29 -26.35 -40.45 -23.11
CA ASP A 29 -26.59 -41.85 -23.49
C ASP A 29 -27.24 -41.92 -24.89
N PRO A 30 -26.87 -42.92 -25.72
CA PRO A 30 -27.36 -43.02 -27.08
C PRO A 30 -28.88 -43.19 -27.09
N ARG A 31 -29.59 -42.28 -27.77
CA ARG A 31 -31.05 -42.33 -27.92
C ARG A 31 -31.40 -42.82 -29.31
N VAL A 32 -32.34 -43.75 -29.39
CA VAL A 32 -32.83 -44.27 -30.68
C VAL A 32 -34.05 -43.47 -31.09
N ASN A 33 -34.06 -42.99 -32.33
CA ASN A 33 -35.16 -42.24 -32.91
C ASN A 33 -36.31 -43.20 -33.28
N GLU A 34 -37.52 -42.97 -32.75
CA GLU A 34 -38.65 -43.91 -32.89
C GLU A 34 -39.15 -44.03 -34.35
N THR A 35 -38.86 -43.05 -35.21
CA THR A 35 -39.35 -43.01 -36.59
C THR A 35 -38.41 -43.70 -37.59
N ASP A 36 -37.09 -43.58 -37.38
CA ASP A 36 -36.05 -44.05 -38.32
C ASP A 36 -35.09 -45.09 -37.70
N ASN A 37 -35.32 -45.50 -36.45
CA ASN A 37 -34.49 -46.43 -35.67
C ASN A 37 -32.99 -46.03 -35.62
N SER A 38 -32.69 -44.76 -35.84
CA SER A 38 -31.35 -44.19 -35.91
C SER A 38 -30.92 -43.71 -34.54
N THR A 39 -29.70 -44.06 -34.14
CA THR A 39 -29.15 -43.65 -32.85
C THR A 39 -28.48 -42.29 -32.95
N TYR A 40 -28.86 -41.36 -32.07
CA TYR A 40 -28.23 -40.05 -31.96
C TYR A 40 -27.80 -39.78 -30.52
N THR A 41 -26.72 -39.02 -30.36
CA THR A 41 -26.23 -38.51 -29.09
C THR A 41 -26.38 -37.00 -29.06
N VAL A 42 -26.69 -36.45 -27.88
CA VAL A 42 -26.84 -35.02 -27.67
C VAL A 42 -25.74 -34.56 -26.74
N MET A 43 -25.04 -33.49 -27.10
CA MET A 43 -24.06 -32.86 -26.22
C MET A 43 -24.80 -32.11 -25.12
N LEU A 44 -24.60 -32.49 -23.87
CA LEU A 44 -25.18 -31.85 -22.70
C LEU A 44 -24.12 -31.04 -21.95
N ASP A 45 -24.48 -29.83 -21.52
CA ASP A 45 -23.65 -29.04 -20.63
C ASP A 45 -23.81 -29.55 -19.20
N LYS A 46 -22.74 -30.11 -18.63
CA LYS A 46 -22.66 -30.55 -17.24
C LYS A 46 -21.95 -29.49 -16.41
N TYR A 47 -22.69 -28.93 -15.45
CA TYR A 47 -22.16 -27.98 -14.48
C TYR A 47 -21.38 -28.72 -13.37
N GLY A 48 -20.08 -28.49 -13.30
CA GLY A 48 -19.19 -28.97 -12.25
C GLY A 48 -18.69 -27.84 -11.34
N LEU A 49 -18.30 -28.18 -10.12
CA LEU A 49 -17.57 -27.29 -9.22
C LEU A 49 -16.11 -27.71 -9.18
N LYS A 50 -15.21 -26.80 -9.58
CA LYS A 50 -13.77 -26.97 -9.49
C LYS A 50 -13.23 -26.13 -8.34
N ARG A 51 -12.21 -26.65 -7.64
CA ARG A 51 -11.43 -25.87 -6.68
C ARG A 51 -10.16 -25.38 -7.38
N ASP A 52 -9.98 -24.07 -7.40
CA ASP A 52 -8.78 -23.42 -7.93
C ASP A 52 -7.96 -22.82 -6.78
N SER A 53 -6.64 -22.82 -6.93
CA SER A 53 -5.73 -22.14 -5.99
C SER A 53 -5.96 -20.63 -6.05
N GLY A 54 -6.19 -20.02 -4.89
CA GLY A 54 -6.48 -18.60 -4.75
C GLY A 54 -7.51 -18.34 -3.66
N THR A 55 -7.33 -17.25 -2.92
CA THR A 55 -8.17 -16.91 -1.76
C THR A 55 -9.61 -16.58 -2.16
N ASN A 56 -10.58 -17.17 -1.47
CA ASN A 56 -11.99 -16.81 -1.58
C ASN A 56 -12.32 -15.59 -0.69
N VAL A 57 -11.93 -14.41 -1.17
CA VAL A 57 -12.09 -13.14 -0.44
C VAL A 57 -13.56 -12.86 -0.10
N LEU A 58 -14.49 -13.12 -1.03
CA LEU A 58 -15.91 -12.86 -0.84
C LEU A 58 -16.49 -13.66 0.33
N GLY A 59 -16.16 -14.95 0.43
CA GLY A 59 -16.60 -15.81 1.53
C GLY A 59 -16.05 -15.40 2.89
N ILE A 60 -14.77 -14.98 2.93
CA ILE A 60 -14.13 -14.50 4.15
C ILE A 60 -14.82 -13.21 4.63
N VAL A 61 -15.08 -12.26 3.73
CA VAL A 61 -15.75 -10.99 4.06
C VAL A 61 -17.16 -11.24 4.60
N VAL A 62 -17.95 -12.07 3.93
CA VAL A 62 -19.32 -12.41 4.36
C VAL A 62 -19.31 -13.06 5.75
N PHE A 63 -18.40 -14.00 5.99
CA PHE A 63 -18.22 -14.63 7.29
C PHE A 63 -17.81 -13.63 8.37
N SER A 64 -16.84 -12.75 8.11
CA SER A 64 -16.37 -11.74 9.06
C SER A 64 -17.45 -10.74 9.43
N ILE A 65 -18.30 -10.32 8.48
CA ILE A 65 -19.45 -9.44 8.76
C ILE A 65 -20.48 -10.16 9.63
N ALA A 66 -20.84 -11.40 9.29
CA ALA A 66 -21.79 -12.18 10.08
C ALA A 66 -21.27 -12.41 11.50
N LEU A 67 -19.99 -12.76 11.65
CA LEU A 67 -19.32 -12.90 12.95
C LEU A 67 -19.37 -11.60 13.75
N GLY A 68 -19.09 -10.45 13.12
CA GLY A 68 -19.17 -9.14 13.76
C GLY A 68 -20.58 -8.82 14.27
N VAL A 69 -21.62 -9.09 13.47
CA VAL A 69 -23.02 -8.88 13.86
C VAL A 69 -23.42 -9.79 15.03
N VAL A 70 -23.03 -11.08 14.99
CA VAL A 70 -23.29 -12.04 16.06
C VAL A 70 -22.59 -11.63 17.35
N LEU A 71 -21.32 -11.23 17.28
CA LEU A 71 -20.58 -10.73 18.44
C LEU A 71 -21.23 -9.49 19.05
N ASN A 72 -21.76 -8.58 18.22
CA ASN A 72 -22.47 -7.42 18.72
C ASN A 72 -23.74 -7.79 19.50
N HIS A 73 -24.50 -8.79 19.00
CA HIS A 73 -25.73 -9.27 19.65
C HIS A 73 -25.50 -10.10 20.92
N LEU A 74 -24.31 -10.72 21.07
CA LEU A 74 -23.96 -11.55 22.25
C LEU A 74 -23.71 -10.75 23.55
N GLY A 75 -23.80 -9.42 23.53
CA GLY A 75 -23.72 -8.59 24.74
C GLY A 75 -22.42 -8.81 25.52
N GLU A 76 -22.56 -9.11 26.82
CA GLU A 76 -21.45 -9.32 27.77
C GLU A 76 -20.68 -10.62 27.52
N GLU A 77 -21.33 -11.69 27.02
CA GLU A 77 -20.66 -12.97 26.73
C GLU A 77 -19.68 -12.86 25.56
N GLY A 78 -19.95 -11.95 24.60
CA GLY A 78 -19.07 -11.68 23.46
C GLY A 78 -17.91 -10.74 23.77
N GLU A 79 -17.87 -10.12 24.96
CA GLU A 79 -16.90 -9.08 25.31
C GLU A 79 -15.43 -9.53 25.27
N PRO A 80 -15.05 -10.74 25.72
CA PRO A 80 -13.67 -11.22 25.59
C PRO A 80 -13.19 -11.29 24.13
N LEU A 81 -14.06 -11.75 23.23
CA LEU A 81 -13.73 -11.87 21.81
C LEU A 81 -13.68 -10.51 21.11
N LYS A 82 -14.57 -9.58 21.47
CA LYS A 82 -14.53 -8.18 21.00
C LYS A 82 -13.21 -7.51 21.39
N LYS A 83 -12.78 -7.67 22.65
CA LYS A 83 -11.50 -7.14 23.14
C LYS A 83 -10.32 -7.76 22.41
N PHE A 84 -10.34 -9.07 22.18
CA PHE A 84 -9.31 -9.76 21.39
C PHE A 84 -9.20 -9.18 19.97
N PHE A 85 -10.29 -9.09 19.22
CA PHE A 85 -10.28 -8.54 17.85
C PHE A 85 -9.91 -7.06 17.82
N LYS A 86 -10.31 -6.27 18.83
CA LYS A 86 -9.91 -4.86 18.94
C LYS A 86 -8.41 -4.70 19.19
N SER A 87 -7.84 -5.53 20.06
CA SER A 87 -6.38 -5.58 20.29
C SER A 87 -5.63 -6.08 19.05
N LEU A 88 -6.14 -7.11 18.38
CA LEU A 88 -5.56 -7.65 17.14
C LEU A 88 -5.60 -6.63 16.00
N ASN A 89 -6.70 -5.89 15.85
CA ASN A 89 -6.82 -4.81 14.87
C ASN A 89 -5.83 -3.69 15.18
N SER A 90 -5.71 -3.28 16.45
CA SER A 90 -4.75 -2.25 16.87
C SER A 90 -3.30 -2.70 16.61
N ALA A 91 -2.96 -3.95 16.93
CA ALA A 91 -1.64 -4.53 16.67
C ALA A 91 -1.36 -4.66 15.17
N THR A 92 -2.34 -5.10 14.37
CA THR A 92 -2.22 -5.19 12.90
C THR A 92 -2.04 -3.81 12.27
N MET A 93 -2.79 -2.80 12.74
CA MET A 93 -2.64 -1.42 12.25
C MET A 93 -1.27 -0.84 12.63
N ILE A 94 -0.77 -1.10 13.84
CA ILE A 94 0.60 -0.74 14.23
C ILE A 94 1.61 -1.49 13.35
N LEU A 95 1.43 -2.78 13.12
CA LEU A 95 2.32 -3.60 12.29
C LEU A 95 2.35 -3.10 10.83
N ILE A 96 1.19 -2.77 10.25
CA ILE A 96 1.08 -2.19 8.91
C ILE A 96 1.75 -0.82 8.86
N ASN A 97 1.49 0.05 9.84
CA ASN A 97 2.13 1.37 9.93
C ASN A 97 3.64 1.27 10.14
N VAL A 98 4.11 0.29 10.92
CA VAL A 98 5.53 -0.01 11.11
C VAL A 98 6.15 -0.52 9.83
N VAL A 99 5.48 -1.43 9.12
CA VAL A 99 5.94 -1.99 7.84
C VAL A 99 5.98 -0.92 6.73
N ILE A 100 5.14 0.11 6.79
CA ILE A 100 5.02 1.13 5.74
C ILE A 100 5.82 2.41 6.04
N CYS A 101 5.75 2.96 7.25
CA CYS A 101 6.39 4.25 7.61
C CYS A 101 7.57 4.10 8.58
N SER A 102 7.56 3.13 9.49
CA SER A 102 8.57 3.02 10.56
C SER A 102 9.67 2.01 10.31
N ALA A 103 9.65 1.26 9.20
CA ALA A 103 10.71 0.30 8.88
C ALA A 103 11.96 0.97 8.30
N THR A 104 11.80 2.14 7.66
CA THR A 104 12.91 2.85 7.02
C THR A 104 13.49 3.92 7.92
N LEU A 105 12.69 4.82 8.52
CA LEU A 105 13.25 5.95 9.27
C LEU A 105 14.24 5.56 10.40
N PRO A 106 13.90 4.71 11.39
CA PRO A 106 14.84 4.30 12.43
C PRO A 106 16.04 3.50 11.87
N LEU A 107 15.82 2.71 10.81
CA LEU A 107 16.90 1.97 10.13
C LEU A 107 17.85 2.91 9.36
N THR A 108 17.30 3.94 8.72
CA THR A 108 18.01 5.00 8.01
C THR A 108 18.80 5.84 9.01
N MET A 109 18.18 6.23 10.12
CA MET A 109 18.84 6.92 11.23
C MET A 109 20.02 6.10 11.78
N ASP A 110 19.81 4.80 12.02
CA ASP A 110 20.85 3.87 12.47
C ASP A 110 21.98 3.78 11.44
N CYS A 111 21.66 3.60 10.16
CA CYS A 111 22.66 3.53 9.09
C CYS A 111 23.44 4.85 8.95
N LEU A 112 22.77 6.01 9.04
CA LEU A 112 23.40 7.32 8.96
C LEU A 112 24.38 7.54 10.12
N VAL A 113 23.98 7.22 11.36
CA VAL A 113 24.82 7.41 12.55
C VAL A 113 25.92 6.35 12.63
N ASN A 114 25.58 5.06 12.50
CA ASN A 114 26.48 3.96 12.79
C ASN A 114 27.37 3.56 11.61
N LYS A 115 26.87 3.62 10.36
CA LYS A 115 27.65 3.27 9.16
C LYS A 115 28.28 4.49 8.50
N ASN A 116 27.49 5.54 8.28
CA ASN A 116 27.94 6.73 7.56
C ASN A 116 28.55 7.81 8.47
N LYS A 117 28.52 7.62 9.80
CA LYS A 117 29.12 8.50 10.81
C LYS A 117 28.63 9.95 10.75
N VAL A 118 27.38 10.15 10.31
CA VAL A 118 26.72 11.45 10.30
C VAL A 118 26.42 11.88 11.74
N ASN A 119 26.54 13.18 12.03
CA ASN A 119 26.29 13.71 13.36
C ASN A 119 24.84 13.45 13.79
N LEU A 120 24.68 12.88 14.99
CA LEU A 120 23.37 12.52 15.54
C LEU A 120 22.39 13.71 15.60
N ASN A 121 22.89 14.93 15.82
CA ASN A 121 22.05 16.13 15.86
C ASN A 121 21.50 16.49 14.48
N VAL A 122 22.31 16.31 13.42
CA VAL A 122 21.87 16.52 12.04
C VAL A 122 20.84 15.45 11.67
N VAL A 123 21.15 14.18 11.93
CA VAL A 123 20.29 13.04 11.61
C VAL A 123 18.92 13.14 12.30
N ARG A 124 18.89 13.51 13.59
CA ARG A 124 17.63 13.71 14.35
C ARG A 124 16.76 14.85 13.85
N PHE A 125 17.33 15.79 13.10
CA PHE A 125 16.59 16.92 12.54
C PHE A 125 16.21 16.68 11.09
N VAL A 126 17.19 16.32 10.25
CA VAL A 126 17.02 16.22 8.79
C VAL A 126 16.17 15.00 8.41
N ALA A 127 16.42 13.82 8.98
CA ALA A 127 15.70 12.62 8.54
C ALA A 127 14.19 12.62 8.88
N PRO A 128 13.70 13.10 10.05
CA PRO A 128 12.26 13.19 10.31
C PRO A 128 11.59 14.30 9.50
N VAL A 129 12.28 15.41 9.26
CA VAL A 129 11.76 16.52 8.44
C VAL A 129 11.68 16.07 6.98
N GLY A 130 12.75 15.47 6.47
CA GLY A 130 12.84 14.90 5.13
C GLY A 130 11.74 13.87 4.86
N ALA A 131 11.53 12.91 5.76
CA ALA A 131 10.49 11.89 5.60
C ALA A 131 9.05 12.45 5.46
N THR A 132 8.83 13.72 5.81
CA THR A 132 7.53 14.40 5.65
C THR A 132 7.49 15.39 4.49
N ILE A 133 8.60 16.08 4.19
CA ILE A 133 8.63 17.16 3.20
C ILE A 133 9.26 16.68 1.88
N ASN A 134 10.30 15.86 1.96
CA ASN A 134 11.10 15.39 0.84
C ASN A 134 10.47 14.16 0.18
N MET A 135 9.41 14.42 -0.59
CA MET A 135 8.66 13.40 -1.31
C MET A 135 8.92 13.43 -2.81
N ASP A 136 10.19 13.49 -3.22
CA ASP A 136 10.63 13.56 -4.62
C ASP A 136 10.10 12.41 -5.50
N GLY A 137 10.15 11.19 -4.98
CA GLY A 137 9.59 10.01 -5.65
C GLY A 137 8.08 10.10 -5.82
N THR A 138 7.37 10.78 -4.91
CA THR A 138 5.92 11.04 -5.03
C THR A 138 5.65 12.06 -6.11
N ALA A 139 6.38 13.18 -6.11
CA ALA A 139 6.25 14.22 -7.12
C ALA A 139 6.58 13.69 -8.53
N LEU A 140 7.65 12.89 -8.65
CA LEU A 140 8.03 12.24 -9.91
C LEU A 140 6.94 11.29 -10.41
N TYR A 141 6.42 10.44 -9.52
CA TYR A 141 5.34 9.51 -9.83
C TYR A 141 4.10 10.26 -10.34
N GLU A 142 3.68 11.33 -9.65
CA GLU A 142 2.49 12.11 -10.01
C GLU A 142 2.65 12.81 -11.36
N ALA A 143 3.81 13.40 -11.62
CA ALA A 143 4.09 14.06 -12.89
C ALA A 143 4.07 13.07 -14.06
N VAL A 144 4.74 11.92 -13.91
CA VAL A 144 4.80 10.88 -14.95
C VAL A 144 3.42 10.25 -15.18
N ALA A 145 2.70 9.94 -14.10
CA ALA A 145 1.34 9.40 -14.16
C ALA A 145 0.37 10.35 -14.89
N CYS A 146 0.45 11.65 -14.61
CA CYS A 146 -0.36 12.67 -15.27
C CYS A 146 -0.08 12.74 -16.78
N ILE A 147 1.20 12.76 -17.16
CA ILE A 147 1.61 12.75 -18.57
C ILE A 147 1.16 11.46 -19.27
N PHE A 148 1.29 10.32 -18.60
CA PHE A 148 0.83 9.03 -19.12
C PHE A 148 -0.69 9.03 -19.38
N ILE A 149 -1.49 9.51 -18.44
CA ILE A 149 -2.95 9.61 -18.58
C ILE A 149 -3.34 10.55 -19.73
N ALA A 150 -2.63 11.67 -19.90
CA ALA A 150 -2.85 12.55 -21.05
C ALA A 150 -2.56 11.84 -22.38
N GLN A 151 -1.47 11.07 -22.45
CA GLN A 151 -1.06 10.35 -23.65
C GLN A 151 -2.04 9.24 -24.07
N ILE A 152 -2.52 8.41 -23.12
CA ILE A 152 -3.47 7.33 -23.45
C ILE A 152 -4.83 7.85 -23.94
N ASN A 153 -5.19 9.07 -23.51
CA ASN A 153 -6.40 9.76 -23.96
C ASN A 153 -6.21 10.59 -25.24
N GLY A 154 -5.00 10.62 -25.80
CA GLY A 154 -4.69 11.44 -26.98
C GLY A 154 -4.82 12.96 -26.73
N MET A 155 -4.70 13.39 -25.47
CA MET A 155 -4.73 14.81 -25.10
C MET A 155 -3.32 15.38 -25.13
N ASN A 156 -3.13 16.46 -25.89
CA ASN A 156 -1.85 17.18 -25.91
C ASN A 156 -1.78 18.14 -24.74
N LEU A 157 -0.81 17.93 -23.85
CA LEU A 157 -0.45 18.87 -22.80
C LEU A 157 0.33 20.04 -23.39
N SER A 158 -0.10 21.26 -23.10
CA SER A 158 0.66 22.46 -23.41
C SER A 158 1.83 22.64 -22.44
N VAL A 159 2.78 23.51 -22.78
CA VAL A 159 3.90 23.86 -21.88
C VAL A 159 3.36 24.44 -20.56
N ALA A 160 2.26 25.19 -20.60
CA ALA A 160 1.61 25.71 -19.41
C ALA A 160 1.08 24.58 -18.52
N ASP A 161 0.46 23.55 -19.11
CA ASP A 161 -0.06 22.41 -18.36
C ASP A 161 1.09 21.63 -17.69
N VAL A 162 2.21 21.43 -18.38
CA VAL A 162 3.39 20.76 -17.79
C VAL A 162 3.93 21.54 -16.59
N ILE A 163 3.95 22.88 -16.65
CA ILE A 163 4.35 23.72 -15.51
C ILE A 163 3.35 23.55 -14.35
N VAL A 164 2.04 23.56 -14.64
CA VAL A 164 1.00 23.33 -13.63
C VAL A 164 1.14 21.94 -13.01
N VAL A 165 1.35 20.88 -13.80
CA VAL A 165 1.61 19.52 -13.30
C VAL A 165 2.82 19.51 -12.38
N SER A 166 3.93 20.13 -12.78
CA SER A 166 5.14 20.17 -11.95
C SER A 166 4.88 20.86 -10.60
N LEU A 167 4.24 22.03 -10.60
CA LEU A 167 3.98 22.78 -9.36
C LEU A 167 2.97 22.07 -8.46
N THR A 168 1.90 21.53 -9.06
CA THR A 168 0.85 20.84 -8.31
C THR A 168 1.33 19.50 -7.77
N ALA A 169 2.13 18.74 -8.52
CA ALA A 169 2.74 17.50 -8.05
C ALA A 169 3.69 17.73 -6.87
N THR A 170 4.53 18.78 -6.92
CA THR A 170 5.38 19.13 -5.77
C THR A 170 4.55 19.52 -4.54
N ALA A 171 3.51 20.34 -4.72
CA ALA A 171 2.64 20.74 -3.62
C ALA A 171 1.84 19.55 -3.03
N ALA A 172 1.36 18.64 -3.88
CA ALA A 172 0.60 17.47 -3.48
C ALA A 172 1.49 16.41 -2.80
N ALA A 173 2.73 16.24 -3.26
CA ALA A 173 3.72 15.38 -2.64
C ALA A 173 4.00 15.75 -1.17
N ILE A 174 4.11 17.04 -0.85
CA ILE A 174 4.25 17.51 0.55
C ILE A 174 3.00 17.16 1.37
N GLY A 175 1.81 17.25 0.75
CA GLY A 175 0.53 16.95 1.40
C GLY A 175 0.23 15.45 1.59
N ALA A 176 0.99 14.56 0.94
CA ALA A 176 0.80 13.11 1.01
C ALA A 176 1.39 12.47 2.28
N ALA A 177 2.14 13.25 3.08
CA ALA A 177 2.89 12.75 4.21
C ALA A 177 2.02 12.06 5.29
N GLY A 178 2.43 10.83 5.67
CA GLY A 178 1.83 10.10 6.80
C GLY A 178 0.55 9.33 6.50
N VAL A 179 0.04 9.34 5.25
CA VAL A 179 -1.14 8.58 4.85
C VAL A 179 -0.73 7.42 3.93
N PRO A 180 -0.90 6.14 4.35
CA PRO A 180 -0.62 5.00 3.49
C PRO A 180 -1.43 5.07 2.20
N GLN A 181 -0.79 4.82 1.05
CA GLN A 181 -1.44 4.83 -0.27
C GLN A 181 -2.02 6.20 -0.69
N ALA A 182 -1.58 7.31 -0.08
CA ALA A 182 -2.01 8.67 -0.42
C ALA A 182 -1.71 9.08 -1.86
N GLY A 183 -0.71 8.48 -2.50
CA GLY A 183 -0.26 8.86 -3.84
C GLY A 183 -1.33 8.82 -4.93
N LEU A 184 -2.34 7.97 -4.81
CA LEU A 184 -3.45 7.94 -5.78
C LEU A 184 -4.44 9.08 -5.54
N VAL A 185 -4.65 9.49 -4.30
CA VAL A 185 -5.53 10.61 -3.94
C VAL A 185 -4.89 11.93 -4.37
N THR A 186 -3.59 12.09 -4.14
CA THR A 186 -2.85 13.28 -4.56
C THR A 186 -2.68 13.36 -6.08
N LEU A 187 -2.55 12.23 -6.76
CA LEU A 187 -2.61 12.17 -8.23
C LEU A 187 -3.94 12.71 -8.79
N VAL A 188 -5.08 12.42 -8.16
CA VAL A 188 -6.38 12.97 -8.58
C VAL A 188 -6.39 14.50 -8.50
N ILE A 189 -5.74 15.09 -7.50
CA ILE A 189 -5.60 16.55 -7.35
C ILE A 189 -4.80 17.12 -8.54
N VAL A 190 -3.69 16.49 -8.90
CA VAL A 190 -2.83 16.90 -10.03
C VAL A 190 -3.58 16.80 -11.36
N LEU A 191 -4.30 15.71 -11.61
CA LEU A 191 -5.10 15.52 -12.82
C LEU A 191 -6.21 16.58 -12.94
N THR A 192 -6.90 16.87 -11.83
CA THR A 192 -7.96 17.87 -11.80
C THR A 192 -7.43 19.27 -12.10
N ALA A 193 -6.20 19.58 -11.67
CA ALA A 193 -5.58 20.88 -11.91
C ALA A 193 -5.34 21.20 -13.39
N VAL A 194 -5.16 20.17 -14.22
CA VAL A 194 -5.00 20.29 -15.69
C VAL A 194 -6.22 19.80 -16.48
N GLY A 195 -7.32 19.46 -15.79
CA GLY A 195 -8.59 19.08 -16.42
C GLY A 195 -8.57 17.69 -17.09
N LEU A 196 -7.69 16.78 -16.66
CA LEU A 196 -7.64 15.41 -17.16
C LEU A 196 -8.67 14.51 -16.45
N PRO A 197 -9.20 13.47 -17.12
CA PRO A 197 -10.16 12.53 -16.54
C PRO A 197 -9.52 11.72 -15.41
N THR A 198 -10.14 11.76 -14.23
CA THR A 198 -9.64 11.08 -13.03
C THR A 198 -10.00 9.59 -12.98
N GLU A 199 -10.90 9.15 -13.86
CA GLU A 199 -11.36 7.76 -13.97
C GLU A 199 -10.21 6.82 -14.38
N ASP A 200 -9.26 7.35 -15.16
CA ASP A 200 -8.12 6.61 -15.70
C ASP A 200 -7.01 6.32 -14.67
N VAL A 201 -7.12 6.85 -13.45
CA VAL A 201 -6.24 6.48 -12.32
C VAL A 201 -6.33 4.97 -12.03
N THR A 202 -7.45 4.33 -12.38
CA THR A 202 -7.63 2.88 -12.26
C THR A 202 -6.62 2.05 -13.07
N PHE A 203 -6.09 2.57 -14.19
CA PHE A 203 -5.02 1.90 -14.92
C PHE A 203 -3.72 1.82 -14.09
N ILE A 204 -3.43 2.87 -13.33
CA ILE A 204 -2.23 2.97 -12.51
C ILE A 204 -2.39 2.19 -11.20
N LEU A 205 -3.60 2.15 -10.64
CA LEU A 205 -3.93 1.35 -9.43
C LEU A 205 -3.45 -0.10 -9.54
N SER A 206 -3.53 -0.71 -10.73
CA SER A 206 -3.14 -2.11 -10.96
C SER A 206 -1.65 -2.38 -10.74
N ILE A 207 -0.80 -1.36 -10.89
CA ILE A 207 0.66 -1.43 -10.72
C ILE A 207 1.16 -0.62 -9.52
N ASP A 208 0.29 0.15 -8.87
CA ASP A 208 0.63 1.07 -7.78
C ASP A 208 1.29 0.35 -6.61
N TRP A 209 0.85 -0.87 -6.29
CA TRP A 209 1.46 -1.70 -5.24
C TRP A 209 2.96 -1.96 -5.46
N PHE A 210 3.41 -1.97 -6.71
CA PHE A 210 4.81 -2.14 -7.11
C PHE A 210 5.54 -0.80 -7.16
N LEU A 211 4.94 0.22 -7.79
CA LEU A 211 5.53 1.56 -7.91
C LEU A 211 5.70 2.27 -6.56
N ASP A 212 4.80 2.04 -5.62
CA ASP A 212 4.85 2.57 -4.26
C ASP A 212 6.16 2.21 -3.54
N ARG A 213 6.72 1.03 -3.82
CA ARG A 213 7.98 0.57 -3.22
C ARG A 213 9.17 1.36 -3.75
N PHE A 214 9.21 1.65 -5.05
CA PHE A 214 10.27 2.47 -5.64
C PHE A 214 10.17 3.93 -5.21
N ARG A 215 8.94 4.46 -5.15
CA ARG A 215 8.68 5.80 -4.61
C ARG A 215 9.25 5.95 -3.20
N THR A 216 8.92 5.01 -2.33
CA THR A 216 9.41 5.01 -0.94
C THR A 216 10.93 4.89 -0.89
N ALA A 217 11.54 4.05 -1.73
CA ALA A 217 12.99 3.88 -1.78
C ALA A 217 13.71 5.16 -2.21
N ILE A 218 13.18 5.88 -3.22
CA ILE A 218 13.75 7.15 -3.70
C ILE A 218 13.67 8.22 -2.62
N ASN A 219 12.53 8.37 -1.94
CA ASN A 219 12.38 9.36 -0.86
C ASN A 219 13.38 9.10 0.28
N VAL A 220 13.49 7.84 0.73
CA VAL A 220 14.44 7.46 1.79
C VAL A 220 15.90 7.69 1.37
N TRP A 221 16.20 7.46 0.09
CA TRP A 221 17.52 7.73 -0.46
C TRP A 221 17.84 9.23 -0.46
N GLY A 222 16.89 10.08 -0.88
CA GLY A 222 17.00 11.54 -0.82
C GLY A 222 17.24 12.05 0.61
N ASP A 223 16.46 11.59 1.57
CA ASP A 223 16.64 11.95 2.99
C ASP A 223 18.04 11.58 3.53
N SER A 224 18.58 10.46 3.05
CA SER A 224 19.91 10.00 3.43
C SER A 224 21.02 10.85 2.83
N THR A 225 20.88 11.26 1.56
CA THR A 225 21.83 12.15 0.90
C THR A 225 21.78 13.56 1.48
N ASP A 226 20.59 14.07 1.79
CA ASP A 226 20.43 15.40 2.39
C ASP A 226 21.03 15.45 3.80
N SER A 227 20.86 14.38 4.58
CA SER A 227 21.49 14.26 5.91
C SER A 227 23.01 14.27 5.84
N LEU A 228 23.61 13.71 4.78
CA LEU A 228 25.05 13.73 4.55
C LEU A 228 25.53 15.12 4.14
N GLU A 229 24.84 15.76 3.20
CA GLU A 229 25.19 17.08 2.69
C GLU A 229 25.17 18.12 3.82
N VAL A 230 24.07 18.17 4.58
CA VAL A 230 23.94 19.10 5.72
C VAL A 230 25.03 18.84 6.76
N ASN A 231 25.46 17.59 6.94
CA ASN A 231 26.55 17.29 7.87
C ASN A 231 27.90 17.83 7.38
N ILE A 232 28.20 17.70 6.10
CA ILE A 232 29.43 18.25 5.49
C ILE A 232 29.44 19.77 5.67
N GLU A 233 28.36 20.45 5.32
CA GLU A 233 28.22 21.91 5.45
C GLU A 233 28.38 22.37 6.91
N THR A 234 27.81 21.61 7.86
CA THR A 234 27.91 21.91 9.30
C THR A 234 29.33 21.74 9.82
N ASP A 235 30.09 20.78 9.31
CA ASP A 235 31.48 20.56 9.71
C ASP A 235 32.44 21.58 9.08
N ASP A 236 32.15 22.06 7.87
CA ASP A 236 32.87 23.18 7.24
C ASP A 236 32.65 24.50 8.00
N HIS A 237 31.43 24.78 8.47
CA HIS A 237 31.17 25.96 9.32
C HIS A 237 31.91 25.90 10.67
N LYS A 238 32.01 24.74 11.30
CA LYS A 238 32.81 24.56 12.53
C LYS A 238 34.30 24.77 12.27
N SER A 239 34.80 24.33 11.12
CA SER A 239 36.19 24.55 10.69
C SER A 239 36.50 26.04 10.47
N ASN A 240 35.52 26.79 9.96
CA ASN A 240 35.62 28.24 9.72
C ASN A 240 35.34 29.12 10.96
N GLY A 241 35.10 28.53 12.13
CA GLY A 241 34.98 29.26 13.40
C GLY A 241 33.56 29.72 13.78
N ASP A 242 32.54 29.36 13.00
CA ASP A 242 31.14 29.60 13.35
C ASP A 242 30.64 28.47 14.26
N GLN A 243 30.75 28.62 15.58
CA GLN A 243 30.17 27.66 16.52
C GLN A 243 28.65 27.88 16.66
N PRO A 244 27.81 26.89 16.32
CA PRO A 244 26.39 26.94 16.65
C PRO A 244 26.16 26.82 18.17
N PRO A 245 25.04 27.34 18.70
CA PRO A 245 24.76 27.33 20.13
C PRO A 245 24.71 25.90 20.69
N SER A 246 25.35 25.73 21.86
CA SER A 246 25.39 24.49 22.63
C SER A 246 23.97 24.04 23.02
N TYR A 247 23.51 22.92 22.44
CA TYR A 247 22.31 22.23 22.88
C TYR A 247 22.70 21.09 23.84
N ASN A 248 22.33 21.27 25.11
CA ASN A 248 22.56 20.28 26.16
C ASN A 248 21.73 19.00 25.90
N GLY A 249 22.42 17.93 25.50
CA GLY A 249 22.37 16.53 25.97
C GLY A 249 21.06 15.78 26.31
N VAL A 250 19.85 16.35 26.25
CA VAL A 250 18.64 15.68 26.77
C VAL A 250 18.09 14.59 25.82
N ALA A 251 18.43 14.63 24.53
CA ALA A 251 17.87 13.69 23.55
C ALA A 251 18.58 12.32 23.51
N ASN A 252 19.81 12.18 24.05
CA ASN A 252 20.53 10.90 24.02
C ASN A 252 19.91 9.85 24.96
N GLU A 253 19.25 10.26 26.04
CA GLU A 253 18.64 9.33 26.98
C GLU A 253 17.34 8.69 26.49
N ALA A 254 16.64 9.31 25.53
CA ALA A 254 15.35 8.79 25.03
C ALA A 254 15.51 7.68 23.99
N PHE A 255 16.62 7.66 23.26
CA PHE A 255 16.92 6.64 22.25
C PHE A 255 17.62 5.42 22.87
N ASP A 256 18.43 5.64 23.92
CA ASP A 256 19.09 4.54 24.65
C ASP A 256 18.10 3.74 25.51
N LYS A 257 17.04 4.39 26.02
CA LYS A 257 15.96 3.72 26.77
C LYS A 257 15.01 2.88 25.90
N THR A 258 14.94 3.13 24.59
CA THR A 258 14.10 2.32 23.69
C THR A 258 14.79 1.02 23.27
N ASP A 259 16.12 0.98 23.29
CA ASP A 259 16.90 -0.24 23.04
C ASP A 259 16.98 -1.15 24.29
N SER A 260 16.88 -0.58 25.50
CA SER A 260 16.83 -1.37 26.75
C SER A 260 15.49 -2.09 26.97
N ASP A 261 14.39 -1.53 26.48
CA ASP A 261 13.04 -2.01 26.78
C ASP A 261 12.50 -3.04 25.75
N THR A 262 13.29 -3.36 24.71
CA THR A 262 12.92 -4.33 23.66
C THR A 262 13.62 -5.70 23.83
N LYS A 263 14.29 -5.93 24.97
CA LYS A 263 14.77 -7.26 25.37
C LYS A 263 13.92 -7.84 26.49
N LEU A 264 12.74 -8.37 26.15
CA LEU A 264 12.03 -9.42 26.87
C LEU A 264 11.15 -10.21 25.90
#